data_AF-A0A8T3KHN9-F1
#
_entry.id   AF-A0A8T3KHN9-F1
#
_cell.length_a   1.000
_cell.length_b   1.000
_cell.length_c   1.000
_cell.angle_alpha   90.00
_cell.angle_beta   90.00
_cell.angle_gamma   90.00
#
_symmetry.space_group_name_H-M   'P 1'
#
loop_
_entity.id
_entity.type
_entity.pdbx_description
1 polymer ?
#
loop_
_entity_poly.entity_id
_entity_poly.type
_entity_poly.pdbx_seq_one_letter_code
_entity_poly.pdbx_strand_id
1 'polypeptide(L)' 'MQQRKIKIEDVIDCILDGDIIEDYPLDYPYPSCLILGKTDANQALHVVCAVGQGRVWMISAYYPDCDQWHEDLKTRRDKK' A
#
# COMPACT_ATOMS: atom_id res chain seq x y z
N MET A 1 -16.96 1.38 -0.85
CA MET A 1 -15.70 0.68 -0.53
C MET A 1 -16.04 -0.46 0.41
N GLN A 2 -16.09 -1.69 -0.12
CA GLN A 2 -16.46 -2.87 0.65
C GLN A 2 -15.40 -3.18 1.71
N GLN A 3 -15.69 -2.74 2.94
CA GLN A 3 -15.54 -3.46 4.21
C GLN A 3 -14.37 -4.45 4.35
N ARG A 4 -13.14 -4.01 4.05
CA ARG A 4 -11.96 -4.53 4.76
C ARG A 4 -11.91 -3.75 6.06
N LYS A 5 -11.89 -4.42 7.23
CA LYS A 5 -11.77 -3.78 8.55
C LYS A 5 -10.37 -3.17 8.72
N ILE A 6 -10.01 -2.23 7.86
CA ILE A 6 -8.75 -1.50 7.87
C ILE A 6 -9.08 -0.14 8.49
N LYS A 7 -8.42 0.18 9.60
CA LYS A 7 -8.62 1.47 10.25
C LYS A 7 -7.88 2.55 9.48
N ILE A 8 -8.31 3.79 9.63
CA ILE A 8 -7.61 4.92 9.02
C ILE A 8 -6.24 5.09 9.68
N GLU A 9 -6.17 4.89 11.00
CA GLU A 9 -4.94 4.87 11.78
C GLU A 9 -3.90 3.88 11.18
N ASP A 10 -4.29 2.63 10.93
CA ASP A 10 -3.41 1.62 10.31
C ASP A 10 -2.85 2.08 8.95
N VAL A 11 -3.65 2.82 8.17
CA VAL A 11 -3.22 3.37 6.88
C VAL A 11 -2.22 4.50 7.07
N ILE A 12 -2.45 5.38 8.05
CA ILE A 12 -1.54 6.49 8.37
C ILE A 12 -0.20 5.93 8.84
N ASP A 13 -0.21 4.98 9.77
CA ASP A 13 1.01 4.37 10.31
C ASP A 13 1.76 3.62 9.22
N CYS A 14 1.03 2.91 8.33
CA CYS A 14 1.62 2.28 7.15
C CYS A 14 2.31 3.29 6.22
N ILE A 15 1.75 4.48 6.03
CA ILE A 15 2.36 5.52 5.18
C ILE A 15 3.59 6.15 5.86
N LEU A 16 3.55 6.32 7.18
CA LEU A 16 4.62 6.98 7.94
C LEU A 16 5.83 6.08 8.19
N ASP A 17 5.58 4.81 8.54
CA ASP A 17 6.62 3.87 9.00
C ASP A 17 6.85 2.69 8.03
N GLY A 18 6.08 2.61 6.94
CA GLY A 18 6.20 1.55 5.94
C GLY A 18 7.33 1.75 4.93
N ASP A 19 7.59 0.70 4.17
CA ASP A 19 8.55 0.70 3.07
C ASP A 19 7.83 0.93 1.74
N ILE A 20 8.31 1.85 0.90
CA ILE A 20 7.90 1.91 -0.50
C ILE A 20 8.48 0.69 -1.22
N ILE A 21 7.61 -0.14 -1.79
CA ILE A 21 7.99 -1.39 -2.47
C ILE A 21 7.81 -1.32 -3.98
N GLU A 22 6.95 -0.42 -4.48
CA GLU A 22 6.82 -0.13 -5.91
C GLU A 22 6.59 1.38 -6.12
N ASP A 23 7.28 1.94 -7.12
CA ASP A 23 7.09 3.31 -7.57
C ASP A 23 6.37 3.34 -8.93
N TYR A 24 5.36 4.19 -9.04
CA TYR A 24 4.60 4.43 -10.26
C TYR A 24 4.69 5.91 -10.65
N PRO A 25 5.87 6.38 -11.12
CA PRO A 25 6.10 7.79 -11.42
C PRO A 25 5.29 8.31 -12.61
N LEU A 26 4.73 7.40 -13.42
CA LEU A 26 3.96 7.71 -14.63
C LEU A 26 2.45 7.75 -14.39
N ASP A 27 1.99 7.49 -13.15
CA ASP A 27 0.57 7.55 -12.83
C ASP A 27 0.01 8.97 -12.96
N TYR A 28 -1.27 9.03 -13.35
CA TYR A 28 -2.02 10.26 -13.54
C TYR A 28 -3.18 10.33 -12.54
N PRO A 29 -3.46 11.48 -11.89
CA PRO A 29 -2.89 12.82 -12.12
C PRO A 29 -1.55 13.11 -11.42
N TYR A 30 -1.10 12.24 -10.52
CA TYR A 30 0.14 12.41 -9.77
C TYR A 30 0.89 11.08 -9.66
N PRO A 31 2.23 11.11 -9.56
CA PRO A 31 3.03 9.94 -9.21
C PRO A 31 2.45 9.22 -8.00
N SER A 32 2.37 7.91 -8.09
CA SER A 32 1.89 7.07 -7.01
C SER A 32 2.94 6.04 -6.60
N CYS A 33 2.77 5.46 -5.42
CA CYS A 33 3.61 4.39 -4.93
C CYS A 33 2.79 3.39 -4.12
N LEU A 34 3.29 2.17 -4.04
CA LEU A 34 2.81 1.12 -3.17
C LEU A 34 3.72 1.01 -1.96
N ILE A 35 3.11 1.12 -0.78
CA ILE A 35 3.78 1.04 0.51
C ILE A 35 3.36 -0.26 1.19
N LEU A 36 4.34 -1.02 1.68
CA LEU A 36 4.13 -2.12 2.62
C LEU A 36 4.44 -1.64 4.03
N GLY A 37 3.42 -1.63 4.88
CA GLY A 37 3.56 -1.39 6.31
C GLY A 37 2.86 -2.48 7.11
N LYS A 38 2.62 -2.19 8.38
CA LYS A 38 1.94 -3.11 9.30
C LYS A 38 0.86 -2.37 10.08
N THR A 39 -0.22 -3.07 10.36
CA THR A 39 -1.28 -2.60 11.26
C THR A 39 -0.83 -2.70 12.72
N ASP A 40 -1.61 -2.09 13.63
CA ASP A 40 -1.44 -2.26 15.08
C ASP A 40 -1.45 -3.75 15.51
N ALA A 41 -2.18 -4.58 14.76
CA ALA A 41 -2.25 -6.02 14.99
C ALA A 41 -1.06 -6.79 14.39
N ASN A 42 -0.01 -6.09 13.95
CA ASN A 42 1.18 -6.62 13.29
C ASN A 42 0.86 -7.41 12.00
N GLN A 43 -0.24 -7.06 11.33
CA GLN A 43 -0.61 -7.65 10.03
C GLN A 43 -0.06 -6.78 8.90
N ALA A 44 0.49 -7.39 7.86
CA ALA A 44 0.98 -6.68 6.68
C ALA A 44 -0.16 -5.91 5.99
N LEU A 45 0.10 -4.66 5.62
CA LEU A 45 -0.86 -3.81 4.93
C LEU A 45 -0.20 -3.18 3.71
N HIS A 46 -0.88 -3.28 2.57
CA HIS A 46 -0.52 -2.58 1.34
C HIS A 46 -1.38 -1.33 1.19
N VAL A 47 -0.71 -0.19 1.02
CA VAL A 47 -1.35 1.09 0.78
C VAL A 47 -0.82 1.67 -0.53
N VAL A 48 -1.73 1.97 -1.45
CA VAL A 48 -1.41 2.72 -2.66
C VAL A 48 -1.81 4.17 -2.42
N CYS A 49 -0.85 5.08 -2.54
CA CYS A 49 -1.10 6.51 -2.43
C CYS A 49 -0.35 7.30 -3.51
N ALA A 50 -0.90 8.45 -3.86
CA ALA A 50 -0.29 9.40 -4.77
C ALA A 50 0.18 10.66 -4.02
N VAL A 51 1.30 11.23 -4.45
CA VAL A 51 1.88 12.44 -3.84
C VAL A 51 1.79 13.59 -4.83
N GLY A 52 1.02 14.62 -4.49
CA GLY A 52 0.78 15.74 -5.39
C GLY A 52 0.26 16.97 -4.67
N GLN A 53 0.73 18.16 -5.10
CA GLN A 53 0.34 19.46 -4.53
C GLN A 53 0.55 19.55 -3.00
N GLY A 54 1.63 18.95 -2.49
CA GLY A 54 1.92 18.93 -1.04
C GLY A 54 0.94 18.09 -0.22
N ARG A 55 0.21 17.17 -0.85
CA ARG A 55 -0.75 16.27 -0.21
C ARG A 55 -0.50 14.83 -0.61
N VAL A 56 -0.90 13.91 0.27
CA VAL A 56 -0.98 12.48 -0.01
C VAL A 56 -2.44 12.12 -0.30
N TRP A 57 -2.67 11.47 -1.43
CA TRP A 57 -3.97 11.03 -1.90
C TRP A 57 -4.06 9.51 -1.74
N MET A 58 -4.92 9.04 -0.84
CA MET A 58 -5.13 7.60 -0.65
C MET A 58 -5.95 7.04 -1.81
N ILE A 59 -5.39 6.05 -2.52
CA ILE A 59 -6.04 5.39 -3.67
C ILE A 59 -6.69 4.10 -3.19
N SER A 60 -5.93 3.23 -2.52
CA SER A 60 -6.44 1.97 -1.98
C SER A 60 -5.62 1.47 -0.81
N ALA A 61 -6.24 0.66 0.05
CA ALA A 61 -5.57 -0.09 1.11
C ALA A 61 -6.09 -1.52 1.15
N TYR A 62 -5.20 -2.50 1.27
CA TYR A 62 -5.56 -3.92 1.24
C TYR A 62 -4.53 -4.79 1.98
N TYR A 63 -4.98 -5.89 2.57
CA TYR A 63 -4.08 -6.95 3.03
C TYR A 63 -3.52 -7.71 1.82
N PRO A 64 -2.19 -7.88 1.70
CA PRO A 64 -1.57 -8.59 0.59
C PRO A 64 -1.96 -10.08 0.61
N ASP A 65 -2.07 -10.66 -0.58
CA ASP A 65 -2.44 -12.06 -0.81
C ASP A 65 -1.21 -12.87 -1.24
N CYS A 66 -0.99 -14.03 -0.62
CA CYS A 66 0.11 -14.93 -0.94
C CYS A 66 0.04 -15.49 -2.36
N ASP A 67 -1.12 -15.44 -3.03
CA ASP A 67 -1.26 -15.81 -4.45
C ASP A 67 -0.66 -14.76 -5.38
N GLN A 68 -0.59 -13.49 -4.93
CA GLN A 68 -0.08 -12.36 -5.71
C GLN A 68 1.32 -11.94 -5.29
N TRP A 69 1.74 -12.26 -4.06
CA TRP A 69 2.98 -11.83 -3.45
C TRP A 69 3.79 -13.01 -2.93
N HIS A 70 5.12 -12.90 -2.98
CA HIS A 70 6.02 -13.82 -2.31
C HIS A 70 5.90 -13.70 -0.78
N GLU A 71 6.58 -14.60 -0.05
CA GLU A 71 6.52 -14.66 1.42
C GLU A 71 7.02 -13.37 2.10
N ASP A 72 7.83 -12.57 1.39
CA ASP A 72 8.28 -11.26 1.83
C ASP A 72 7.16 -10.21 1.82
N LEU A 73 6.05 -10.48 1.12
CA LEU A 73 4.95 -9.57 0.82
C LEU A 73 5.38 -8.29 0.08
N LYS A 74 6.62 -8.24 -0.42
CA LYS A 74 7.21 -7.11 -1.15
C LYS A 74 7.37 -7.41 -2.64
N THR A 75 7.58 -8.67 -2.99
CA THR A 75 7.85 -9.08 -4.38
C THR A 75 6.60 -9.69 -4.98
N ARG A 76 6.12 -9.14 -6.10
CA ARG A 76 4.99 -9.74 -6.84
C ARG A 76 5.39 -11.08 -7.44
N ARG A 77 4.44 -12.02 -7.44
CA ARG A 77 4.54 -13.23 -8.24
C ARG A 77 4.22 -12.88 -9.69
N ASP A 78 5.04 -13.33 -10.63
CA ASP A 78 4.73 -13.22 -12.05
C ASP A 78 3.39 -13.90 -12.34
N LYS A 79 2.49 -13.17 -13.01
CA LYS A 79 1.30 -13.78 -13.59
C LYS A 79 1.75 -14.67 -14.74
N LYS A 80 1.84 -15.98 -14.49
CA LYS A 80 1.95 -16.98 -15.55
C LYS A 80 0.73 -16.98 -16.46
#